data_AF-A0A924TD01-F1
#
_entry.id   AF-A0A924TD01-F1
#
_cell.length_a   1.000
_cell.length_b   1.000
_cell.length_c   1.000
_cell.angle_alpha   90.00
_cell.angle_beta   90.00
_cell.angle_gamma   90.00
#
_symmetry.space_group_name_H-M   'P 1'
#
loop_
_entity.id
_entity.type
_entity.pdbx_description
1 polymer ?
#
loop_
_entity_poly.entity_id
_entity_poly.type
_entity_poly.pdbx_seq_one_letter_code
_entity_poly.pdbx_strand_id
1 'polypeptide(L)'
;MKHLLRDDLGGVQPSGSGASLLSLLVMSDIQVVDTVSPARCEWVELLAGDALWQPLLPMHRPYEALTHWAFAAHVDAARRNPRPAGSTRPYDLCLCLGDNIDNAQRNELD
;
A
#
# COMPACT_ATOMS: atom_id res chain seq x y z
N MET A 1 -13.08 9.96 -6.14
CA MET A 1 -13.18 8.76 -5.27
C MET A 1 -14.49 8.86 -4.51
N LYS A 2 -15.38 7.87 -4.63
CA LYS A 2 -16.65 7.83 -3.87
C LYS A 2 -16.39 6.98 -2.64
N HIS A 3 -16.44 7.58 -1.45
CA HIS A 3 -16.31 6.83 -0.20
C HIS A 3 -17.58 5.99 0.01
N LEU A 4 -17.40 4.73 0.42
CA LEU A 4 -18.50 3.85 0.80
C LEU A 4 -18.52 3.75 2.33
N LEU A 5 -19.60 4.21 2.94
CA LEU A 5 -19.86 3.97 4.35
C LEU A 5 -20.28 2.50 4.51
N ARG A 6 -19.54 1.74 5.32
CA ARG A 6 -19.82 0.34 5.65
C ARG A 6 -20.46 0.30 7.04
N ASP A 7 -21.77 0.45 7.07
CA ASP A 7 -22.59 0.38 8.28
C ASP A 7 -22.68 -1.04 8.87
N ASP A 8 -22.37 -2.05 8.07
CA ASP A 8 -22.29 -3.46 8.46
C ASP A 8 -21.03 -3.84 9.24
N LEU A 9 -19.96 -3.04 9.17
CA LEU A 9 -18.66 -3.33 9.81
C LEU A 9 -18.51 -2.74 11.22
N GLY A 10 -19.63 -2.41 11.91
CA GLY A 10 -19.58 -1.78 13.23
C GLY A 10 -20.87 -1.90 14.05
N GLY A 11 -20.89 -1.19 15.18
CA GLY A 11 -22.05 -1.08 16.07
C GLY A 11 -22.94 0.13 15.74
N VAL A 12 -23.74 0.55 16.73
CA VAL A 12 -24.65 1.71 16.60
C VAL A 12 -23.86 2.98 16.25
N GLN A 13 -24.23 3.64 15.15
CA GLN A 13 -23.66 4.93 14.77
C GLN A 13 -24.03 6.01 15.83
N PRO A 14 -23.07 6.80 16.32
CA PRO A 14 -23.37 7.90 17.23
C PRO A 14 -24.31 8.92 16.59
N SER A 15 -25.35 9.35 17.31
CA SER A 15 -26.36 10.30 16.83
C SER A 15 -26.13 11.76 17.26
N GLY A 16 -25.07 12.03 18.03
CA GLY A 16 -24.71 13.36 18.53
C GLY A 16 -23.68 14.10 17.69
N SER A 17 -23.52 15.41 17.92
CA SER A 17 -22.40 16.16 17.37
C SER A 17 -21.12 15.82 18.14
N GLY A 18 -20.18 15.17 17.46
CA GLY A 18 -18.85 14.87 18.00
C GLY A 18 -17.81 15.89 17.50
N ALA A 19 -16.82 16.18 18.34
CA ALA A 19 -15.62 16.92 17.92
C ALA A 19 -14.50 15.94 17.57
N SER A 20 -13.90 16.07 16.40
CA SER A 20 -12.71 15.27 16.02
C SER A 20 -11.51 15.71 16.85
N LEU A 21 -10.99 14.81 17.68
CA LEU A 21 -9.80 15.05 18.51
C LEU A 21 -8.49 14.82 17.74
N LEU A 22 -8.50 13.85 16.82
CA LEU A 22 -7.34 13.41 16.05
C LEU A 22 -7.79 12.91 14.68
N SER A 23 -7.02 13.22 13.65
CA SER A 23 -7.21 12.78 12.28
C SER A 23 -5.93 12.13 11.75
N LEU A 24 -6.01 10.88 11.34
CA LEU A 24 -4.85 10.09 10.93
C LEU A 24 -5.00 9.62 9.48
N LEU A 25 -3.93 9.74 8.70
CA LEU A 25 -3.75 8.98 7.47
C LEU A 25 -3.00 7.70 7.83
N VAL A 26 -3.49 6.54 7.44
CA VAL A 26 -2.86 5.25 7.74
C VAL A 26 -2.48 4.57 6.44
N MET A 27 -1.22 4.16 6.34
CA MET A 27 -0.65 3.44 5.22
C MET A 27 0.03 2.17 5.73
N SER A 28 0.00 1.11 4.94
CA SER A 28 0.62 -0.18 5.25
C SER A 28 0.89 -0.91 3.95
N ASP A 29 1.83 -1.85 3.97
CA ASP A 29 2.06 -2.81 2.88
C ASP A 29 2.28 -2.11 1.52
N ILE A 30 3.05 -1.03 1.54
CA ILE A 30 3.34 -0.25 0.33
C ILE A 30 4.17 -1.09 -0.65
N GLN A 31 5.11 -1.90 -0.14
CA GLN A 31 5.90 -2.85 -0.93
C GLN A 31 6.68 -2.17 -2.08
N VAL A 32 7.39 -1.07 -1.78
CA VAL A 32 8.26 -0.39 -2.77
C VAL A 32 9.37 -1.34 -3.21
N VAL A 33 9.40 -1.60 -4.51
CA VAL A 33 10.34 -2.52 -5.16
C VAL A 33 11.64 -1.81 -5.56
N ASP A 34 12.79 -2.45 -5.39
CA ASP A 34 14.03 -2.05 -6.09
C ASP A 34 14.06 -2.68 -7.50
N THR A 35 13.63 -1.91 -8.50
CA THR A 35 13.51 -2.41 -9.89
C THR A 35 14.85 -2.70 -10.55
N VAL A 36 15.97 -2.26 -9.97
CA VAL A 36 17.31 -2.49 -10.51
C VAL A 36 18.11 -3.51 -9.69
N SER A 37 17.51 -4.09 -8.66
CA SER A 37 18.16 -5.11 -7.85
C SER A 37 18.43 -6.37 -8.69
N PRO A 38 19.65 -6.94 -8.63
CA PRO A 38 19.95 -8.20 -9.30
C PRO A 38 19.34 -9.42 -8.57
N ALA A 39 18.80 -9.25 -7.36
CA ALA A 39 18.15 -10.32 -6.60
C ALA A 39 16.71 -10.60 -7.05
N ARG A 40 16.20 -9.82 -8.01
CA ARG A 40 14.81 -9.88 -8.45
C ARG A 40 14.52 -11.17 -9.22
N CYS A 41 13.30 -11.67 -9.06
CA CYS A 41 12.91 -13.02 -9.47
C CYS A 41 11.98 -13.06 -10.70
N GLU A 42 11.89 -11.99 -11.50
CA GLU A 42 11.05 -11.97 -12.71
C GLU A 42 11.48 -13.03 -13.74
N TRP A 43 12.74 -13.48 -13.67
CA TRP A 43 13.26 -14.57 -14.50
C TRP A 43 12.57 -15.93 -14.24
N VAL A 44 11.96 -16.13 -13.07
CA VAL A 44 11.27 -17.39 -12.72
C VAL A 44 10.12 -17.69 -13.70
N GLU A 45 9.43 -16.65 -14.16
CA GLU A 45 8.35 -16.78 -15.16
C GLU A 45 8.86 -17.33 -16.50
N LEU A 46 10.11 -17.01 -16.88
CA LEU A 46 10.73 -17.53 -18.10
C LEU A 46 10.98 -19.04 -18.02
N LEU A 47 10.99 -19.60 -16.80
CA LEU A 47 11.21 -21.01 -16.52
C LEU A 47 9.94 -21.73 -16.05
N ALA A 48 8.75 -21.15 -16.27
CA ALA A 48 7.48 -21.69 -15.81
C ALA A 48 7.17 -23.13 -16.29
N GLY A 49 7.80 -23.59 -17.38
CA GLY A 49 7.66 -24.96 -17.88
C GLY A 49 8.42 -26.02 -17.07
N ASP A 50 9.35 -25.63 -16.19
CA ASP A 50 10.15 -26.55 -15.38
C ASP A 50 9.56 -26.68 -13.97
N ALA A 51 9.30 -27.93 -13.57
CA ALA A 51 8.69 -28.29 -12.29
C ALA A 51 9.50 -27.80 -11.07
N LEU A 52 10.81 -27.59 -11.22
CA LEU A 52 11.66 -27.03 -10.17
C LEU A 52 11.23 -25.61 -9.77
N TRP A 53 10.80 -24.80 -10.74
CA TRP A 53 10.53 -23.37 -10.55
C TRP A 53 9.05 -23.06 -10.30
N GLN A 54 8.15 -24.01 -10.60
CA GLN A 54 6.70 -23.90 -10.39
C GLN A 54 6.31 -23.35 -9.00
N PRO A 55 6.91 -23.77 -7.87
CA PRO A 55 6.54 -23.26 -6.55
C PRO A 55 6.84 -21.77 -6.34
N LEU A 56 7.76 -21.19 -7.13
CA LEU A 56 8.18 -19.79 -7.01
C LEU A 56 7.39 -18.85 -7.93
N LEU A 57 6.59 -19.38 -8.87
CA LEU A 57 5.80 -18.56 -9.79
C LEU A 57 4.89 -17.54 -9.08
N PRO A 58 4.23 -17.84 -7.94
CA PRO A 58 3.42 -16.86 -7.23
C PRO A 58 4.20 -15.69 -6.62
N MET A 59 5.54 -15.76 -6.55
CA MET A 59 6.36 -14.67 -6.02
C MET A 59 6.37 -13.47 -6.96
N HIS A 60 6.35 -13.70 -8.27
CA HIS A 60 6.29 -12.61 -9.24
C HIS A 60 4.87 -12.02 -9.27
N ARG A 61 4.77 -10.72 -9.00
CA ARG A 61 3.49 -10.00 -9.02
C ARG A 61 3.44 -9.13 -10.27
N PRO A 62 2.49 -9.37 -11.20
CA PRO A 62 2.35 -8.52 -12.37
C PRO A 62 2.25 -7.05 -11.98
N TYR A 63 3.03 -6.21 -12.67
CA TYR A 63 3.09 -4.75 -12.46
C TYR A 63 3.67 -4.28 -11.12
N GLU A 64 4.38 -5.10 -10.35
CA GLU A 64 5.01 -4.66 -9.10
C GLU A 64 6.04 -3.52 -9.27
N ALA A 65 6.64 -3.38 -10.46
CA ALA A 65 7.47 -2.21 -10.76
C ALA A 65 6.64 -0.90 -10.69
N LEU A 66 5.33 -0.96 -10.97
CA LEU A 66 4.43 0.19 -10.94
C LEU A 66 4.13 0.70 -9.52
N THR A 67 4.54 -0.02 -8.48
CA THR A 67 4.26 0.33 -7.08
C THR A 67 4.77 1.73 -6.72
N HIS A 68 5.87 2.20 -7.32
CA HIS A 68 6.33 3.58 -7.17
C HIS A 68 5.29 4.62 -7.62
N TRP A 69 4.72 4.43 -8.80
CA TRP A 69 3.71 5.34 -9.36
C TRP A 69 2.40 5.25 -8.57
N ALA A 70 2.01 4.03 -8.17
CA ALA A 70 0.85 3.84 -7.32
C ALA A 70 1.01 4.57 -5.98
N PHE A 71 2.15 4.40 -5.30
CA PHE A 71 2.42 5.07 -4.04
C PHE A 71 2.48 6.60 -4.20
N ALA A 72 3.18 7.10 -5.22
CA ALA A 72 3.20 8.53 -5.53
C ALA A 72 1.79 9.11 -5.75
N ALA A 73 0.93 8.38 -6.48
CA ALA A 73 -0.46 8.80 -6.70
C ALA A 73 -1.28 8.88 -5.39
N HIS A 74 -1.04 7.97 -4.43
CA HIS A 74 -1.67 8.02 -3.10
C HIS A 74 -1.20 9.23 -2.30
N VAL A 75 0.12 9.47 -2.27
CA VAL A 75 0.70 10.64 -1.60
C VAL A 75 0.15 11.93 -2.20
N ASP A 76 0.09 12.03 -3.53
CA ASP A 76 -0.44 13.21 -4.20
C ASP A 76 -1.94 13.38 -3.99
N ALA A 77 -2.71 12.29 -3.91
CA ALA A 77 -4.12 12.35 -3.56
C ALA A 77 -4.33 12.89 -2.14
N ALA A 78 -3.54 12.40 -1.18
CA ALA A 78 -3.56 12.89 0.20
C ALA A 78 -3.15 14.37 0.28
N ARG A 79 -2.15 14.81 -0.49
CA ARG A 79 -1.75 16.23 -0.54
C ARG A 79 -2.82 17.13 -1.14
N ARG A 80 -3.49 16.69 -2.22
CA ARG A 80 -4.57 17.44 -2.86
C ARG A 80 -5.82 17.56 -1.99
N ASN A 81 -6.10 16.54 -1.17
CA ASN A 81 -7.23 16.54 -0.24
C ASN A 81 -6.76 16.03 1.13
N PRO A 82 -6.14 16.89 1.96
CA PRO A 82 -5.45 16.49 3.19
C PRO A 82 -6.40 16.28 4.37
N ARG A 83 -7.55 15.68 4.13
CA ARG A 83 -8.59 15.45 5.14
C ARG A 83 -9.35 14.14 4.86
N PRO A 84 -9.80 13.42 5.89
CA PRO A 84 -10.66 12.25 5.72
C PRO A 84 -12.00 12.59 5.09
N ALA A 85 -12.63 11.57 4.53
CA ALA A 85 -14.01 11.65 4.06
C ALA A 85 -14.95 12.12 5.18
N GLY A 86 -15.81 13.11 4.88
CA GLY A 86 -16.80 13.60 5.84
C GLY A 86 -16.24 14.44 6.99
N SER A 87 -14.92 14.69 7.02
CA SER A 87 -14.27 15.55 8.00
C SER A 87 -13.86 16.89 7.37
N THR A 88 -14.00 17.98 8.12
CA THR A 88 -13.41 19.27 7.80
C THR A 88 -12.00 19.45 8.40
N ARG A 89 -11.63 18.60 9.36
CA ARG A 89 -10.30 18.59 10.01
C ARG A 89 -9.26 17.95 9.07
N PRO A 90 -8.12 18.61 8.81
CA PRO A 90 -7.01 18.00 8.11
C PRO A 90 -6.39 16.81 8.87
N TYR A 91 -5.64 15.96 8.17
CA TYR A 91 -4.82 14.95 8.82
C TYR A 91 -3.75 15.62 9.71
N ASP A 92 -3.65 15.17 10.96
CA ASP A 92 -2.64 15.61 11.92
C ASP A 92 -1.33 14.83 11.74
N LEU A 93 -1.42 13.55 11.34
CA LEU A 93 -0.28 12.65 11.19
C LEU A 93 -0.56 11.57 10.14
N CYS A 94 0.50 11.11 9.47
CA CYS A 94 0.50 9.88 8.69
C CYS A 94 1.22 8.77 9.47
N LEU A 95 0.56 7.63 9.64
CA LEU A 95 1.12 6.42 10.23
C LEU A 95 1.44 5.42 9.12
N CYS A 96 2.61 4.82 9.19
CA CYS A 96 3.05 3.75 8.30
C CYS A 96 3.27 2.48 9.13
N LEU A 97 2.47 1.45 8.91
CA LEU A 97 2.37 0.31 9.83
C LEU A 97 3.37 -0.83 9.54
N GLY A 98 4.04 -0.84 8.40
CA GLY A 98 5.00 -1.87 8.04
C GLY A 98 4.99 -2.20 6.55
N ASP A 99 5.91 -3.09 6.15
CA ASP A 99 6.03 -3.60 4.77
C ASP A 99 6.12 -2.49 3.70
N ASN A 100 6.95 -1.49 3.99
CA ASN A 100 7.13 -0.33 3.11
C ASN A 100 7.97 -0.63 1.88
N ILE A 101 8.91 -1.57 2.00
CA ILE A 101 9.79 -2.03 0.93
C ILE A 101 9.56 -3.52 0.70
N ASP A 102 9.67 -3.94 -0.55
CA ASP A 102 9.61 -5.36 -0.93
C ASP A 102 10.92 -6.07 -0.54
N ASN A 103 10.93 -7.40 -0.62
CA ASN A 103 12.17 -8.19 -0.52
C ASN A 103 13.04 -8.04 -1.78
N ALA A 104 14.20 -8.71 -1.79
CA ALA A 104 15.11 -8.76 -2.91
C ALA A 104 15.66 -7.36 -3.25
N GLN A 105 15.86 -6.52 -2.25
CA GLN A 105 16.47 -5.21 -2.42
C GLN A 105 17.99 -5.36 -2.57
N ARG A 106 18.63 -4.44 -3.30
CA ARG A 106 20.10 -4.49 -3.47
C ARG A 106 20.86 -4.50 -2.14
N ASN A 107 20.35 -3.82 -1.12
CA ASN A 107 20.97 -3.75 0.21
C ASN A 107 20.84 -5.04 1.04
N GLU A 108 20.14 -6.07 0.55
CA GLU A 108 20.07 -7.38 1.20
C GLU A 108 21.22 -8.32 0.75
N LEU A 109 22.01 -7.90 -0.24
CA LEU A 109 23.09 -8.70 -0.81
C LEU A 109 24.47 -8.46 -0.16
N ASP A 110 24.55 -7.48 0.74
CA ASP A 110 25.75 -7.08 1.49
C ASP A 110 25.55 -7.33 3.00
#